data_AF-A0AAV3X9H8-F1
#
_entry.id   AF-A0AAV3X9H8-F1
#
_cell.length_a   1.000
_cell.length_b   1.000
_cell.length_c   1.000
_cell.angle_alpha   90.00
_cell.angle_beta   90.00
_cell.angle_gamma   90.00
#
_symmetry.space_group_name_H-M   'P 1'
#
loop_
_entity.id
_entity.type
_entity.pdbx_description
1 polymer ?
#
loop_
_entity_poly.entity_id
_entity_poly.type
_entity_poly.pdbx_seq_one_letter_code
_entity_poly.pdbx_strand_id
1 'polypeptide(L)'
;MFVPVVDSNNRPLMPTTPARAKRWIKSGKATPFFKKGVFCVRLNLEPSNRNCQPIAVGVDPGSKREGFTVKSKSHTYLNIQTYAVDWVKDHVETRRNMRRARRFRKTPCRQNRRNRLVNKQKLPPSTKARWQWKLRICKWLTLMFPISTFVVEDIKAKTWKGALKWNVMFSPLEVGKQWFYSELRQIAKLETRAGSETYTERQILGLKKSKNKLSNKFDAHCVDSWVLANWYVGGHATPDNTLLVEIVPKRASSSSTSSTTTSSWTYQTSLRWDNQCWF
;
A
#
# COMPACT_ATOMS: atom_id res chain seq x y z
N MET A 1 1.21 -15.46 12.40
CA MET A 1 1.89 -14.51 11.48
C MET A 1 3.17 -15.15 10.96
N PHE A 2 3.43 -15.12 9.66
CA PHE A 2 4.68 -15.67 9.08
C PHE A 2 5.82 -14.66 9.19
N VAL A 3 7.05 -15.16 9.22
CA VAL A 3 8.26 -14.33 9.29
C VAL A 3 8.89 -14.25 7.90
N PRO A 4 8.99 -13.05 7.30
CA PRO A 4 9.73 -12.87 6.06
C PRO A 4 11.21 -13.22 6.23
N VAL A 5 11.78 -13.85 5.21
CA VAL A 5 13.15 -14.32 5.20
C VAL A 5 13.88 -13.65 4.05
N VAL A 6 15.10 -13.17 4.30
CA VAL A 6 16.00 -12.68 3.25
C VAL A 6 17.34 -13.41 3.33
N ASP A 7 18.03 -13.52 2.21
CA ASP A 7 19.40 -14.05 2.17
C ASP A 7 20.44 -13.01 2.65
N SER A 8 21.70 -13.42 2.68
CA SER A 8 22.86 -12.58 2.97
C SER A 8 22.92 -11.30 2.11
N ASN A 9 22.46 -11.38 0.86
CA ASN A 9 22.39 -10.28 -0.11
C ASN A 9 21.09 -9.46 -0.03
N ASN A 10 20.26 -9.67 1.00
CA ASN A 10 18.93 -9.05 1.18
C ASN A 10 17.93 -9.36 0.05
N ARG A 11 18.11 -10.45 -0.70
CA ARG A 11 17.11 -10.97 -1.65
C ARG A 11 16.05 -11.75 -0.87
N PRO A 12 14.75 -11.47 -1.11
CA PRO A 12 13.68 -12.13 -0.38
C PRO A 12 13.55 -13.61 -0.76
N LEU A 13 13.30 -14.44 0.25
CA LEU A 13 13.06 -15.88 0.16
C LEU A 13 11.66 -16.21 0.67
N MET A 14 11.27 -17.48 0.55
CA MET A 14 10.00 -17.95 1.08
C MET A 14 9.88 -17.67 2.60
N PRO A 15 8.76 -17.07 3.05
CA PRO A 15 8.51 -16.85 4.48
C PRO A 15 8.46 -18.16 5.26
N THR A 16 8.80 -18.07 6.54
CA THR A 16 8.87 -19.22 7.44
C THR A 16 7.95 -19.05 8.65
N THR A 17 7.74 -20.13 9.40
CA THR A 17 6.98 -20.07 10.65
C THR A 17 7.80 -19.43 11.77
N PRO A 18 7.17 -18.72 12.72
CA PRO A 18 7.89 -18.12 13.86
C PRO A 18 8.72 -19.14 14.66
N ALA A 19 8.21 -20.36 14.85
CA ALA A 19 8.94 -21.42 15.55
C ALA A 19 10.24 -21.81 14.84
N ARG A 20 10.24 -21.85 13.50
CA ARG A 20 11.45 -22.12 12.70
C ARG A 20 12.42 -20.94 12.74
N ALA A 21 11.92 -19.70 12.61
CA ALA A 21 12.74 -18.50 12.76
C ALA A 21 13.42 -18.44 14.13
N LYS A 22 12.70 -18.71 15.23
CA LYS A 22 13.26 -18.74 16.60
C LYS A 22 14.39 -19.76 16.73
N ARG A 23 14.22 -20.97 16.17
CA ARG A 23 15.28 -21.99 16.15
C ARG A 23 16.54 -21.53 15.40
N TRP A 24 16.38 -20.91 14.24
CA TRP A 24 17.51 -20.39 13.46
C TRP A 24 18.29 -19.29 14.19
N ILE A 25 17.57 -18.39 14.86
CA ILE A 25 18.20 -17.33 15.67
C ILE A 25 18.97 -17.94 16.84
N LYS A 26 18.34 -18.85 17.59
CA LYS A 26 18.99 -19.54 18.73
C LYS A 26 20.25 -20.30 18.31
N SER A 27 20.25 -20.89 17.10
CA SER A 27 21.40 -21.62 16.57
C SER A 27 22.39 -20.75 15.78
N GLY A 28 22.26 -19.41 15.79
CA GLY A 28 23.17 -18.49 15.06
C GLY A 28 23.06 -18.53 13.53
N LYS A 29 22.10 -19.27 12.97
CA LYS A 29 21.92 -19.45 11.51
C LYS A 29 21.24 -18.25 10.85
N ALA A 30 20.56 -17.42 11.63
CA ALA A 30 19.89 -16.23 11.14
C ALA A 30 19.99 -15.06 12.11
N THR A 31 20.09 -13.86 11.57
CA THR A 31 20.11 -12.60 12.31
C THR A 31 18.72 -11.96 12.25
N PRO A 32 18.04 -11.71 13.38
CA PRO A 32 16.76 -11.00 13.39
C PRO A 32 16.94 -9.53 13.04
N PHE A 33 15.97 -8.95 12.34
CA PHE A 33 15.91 -7.50 12.10
C PHE A 33 14.47 -7.04 11.88
N PHE A 34 14.25 -5.73 11.99
CA PHE A 34 12.94 -5.13 11.69
C PHE A 34 12.98 -4.34 10.39
N LYS A 35 11.95 -4.51 9.55
CA LYS A 35 11.75 -3.69 8.35
C LYS A 35 10.42 -2.96 8.42
N LYS A 36 10.47 -1.67 8.78
CA LYS A 36 9.29 -0.83 9.00
C LYS A 36 8.27 -1.47 9.96
N GLY A 37 8.77 -2.01 11.06
CA GLY A 37 8.00 -2.66 12.13
C GLY A 37 7.57 -4.11 11.85
N VAL A 38 7.83 -4.67 10.66
CA VAL A 38 7.68 -6.11 10.43
C VAL A 38 8.95 -6.84 10.87
N PHE A 39 8.80 -7.80 11.78
CA PHE A 39 9.89 -8.68 12.20
C PHE A 39 10.28 -9.61 11.05
N CYS A 40 11.56 -9.62 10.69
CA CYS A 40 12.14 -10.40 9.61
C CYS A 40 13.40 -11.13 10.11
N VAL A 41 13.84 -12.13 9.36
CA VAL A 41 15.12 -12.80 9.61
C VAL A 41 15.99 -12.79 8.36
N ARG A 42 17.28 -12.52 8.54
CA ARG A 42 18.30 -12.66 7.50
C ARG A 42 19.08 -13.94 7.74
N LEU A 43 19.18 -14.81 6.74
CA LEU A 43 20.02 -16.00 6.83
C LEU A 43 21.50 -15.60 6.80
N ASN A 44 22.28 -16.15 7.73
CA ASN A 44 23.73 -15.98 7.77
C ASN A 44 24.46 -17.04 6.93
N LEU A 45 23.74 -18.10 6.55
CA LEU A 45 24.22 -19.20 5.72
C LEU A 45 23.50 -19.20 4.37
N GLU A 46 24.11 -19.84 3.37
CA GLU A 46 23.45 -20.02 2.08
C GLU A 46 22.16 -20.85 2.24
N PRO A 47 21.05 -20.43 1.61
CA PRO A 47 19.81 -21.17 1.68
C PRO A 47 19.95 -22.49 0.93
N SER A 48 19.30 -23.54 1.45
CA SER A 48 19.33 -24.87 0.81
C SER A 48 18.71 -24.88 -0.59
N ASN A 49 17.78 -23.97 -0.86
CA ASN A 49 17.18 -23.77 -2.18
C ASN A 49 16.62 -22.33 -2.28
N ARG A 50 16.55 -21.79 -3.51
CA ARG A 50 15.98 -20.48 -3.85
C ARG A 50 14.63 -20.59 -4.59
N ASN A 51 14.13 -21.81 -4.80
CA ASN A 51 12.82 -22.05 -5.39
C ASN A 51 11.72 -21.43 -4.55
N CYS A 52 10.93 -20.55 -5.17
CA CYS A 52 9.82 -19.85 -4.54
C CYS A 52 8.52 -20.23 -5.22
N GLN A 53 7.49 -20.53 -4.44
CA GLN A 53 6.14 -20.62 -4.98
C GLN A 53 5.63 -19.21 -5.36
N PRO A 54 4.71 -19.09 -6.32
CA PRO A 54 4.13 -17.80 -6.68
C PRO A 54 3.47 -17.13 -5.47
N ILE A 55 3.92 -15.90 -5.17
CA ILE A 55 3.30 -15.00 -4.21
C ILE A 55 2.63 -13.88 -4.99
N ALA A 56 1.34 -13.67 -4.72
CA ALA A 56 0.57 -12.54 -5.23
C ALA A 56 0.33 -11.51 -4.12
N VAL A 57 0.31 -10.23 -4.51
CA VAL A 57 -0.16 -9.15 -3.66
C VAL A 57 -1.47 -8.62 -4.23
N GLY A 58 -2.56 -8.84 -3.50
CA GLY A 58 -3.83 -8.21 -3.78
C GLY A 58 -3.84 -6.78 -3.25
N VAL A 59 -4.28 -5.83 -4.08
CA VAL A 59 -4.33 -4.41 -3.76
C VAL A 59 -5.76 -3.93 -3.97
N ASP A 60 -6.42 -3.57 -2.86
CA ASP A 60 -7.73 -2.91 -2.85
C ASP A 60 -7.54 -1.40 -2.58
N PRO A 61 -7.46 -0.58 -3.64
CA PRO A 61 -7.38 0.87 -3.52
C PRO A 61 -8.69 1.50 -3.04
N GLY A 62 -8.84 1.70 -1.74
CA GLY A 62 -9.95 2.49 -1.20
C GLY A 62 -9.71 4.01 -1.11
N SER A 63 -10.78 4.76 -0.80
CA SER A 63 -10.76 6.23 -0.71
C SER A 63 -10.22 6.77 0.61
N LYS A 64 -10.45 6.07 1.72
CA LYS A 64 -9.96 6.44 3.06
C LYS A 64 -9.02 5.38 3.64
N ARG A 65 -9.39 4.11 3.47
CA ARG A 65 -8.61 2.94 3.89
C ARG A 65 -8.26 2.15 2.65
N GLU A 66 -7.07 1.58 2.63
CA GLU A 66 -6.54 0.82 1.51
C GLU A 66 -6.06 -0.53 2.04
N GLY A 67 -6.42 -1.60 1.33
CA GLY A 67 -6.13 -2.98 1.72
C GLY A 67 -5.03 -3.59 0.87
N PHE A 68 -4.09 -4.28 1.51
CA PHE A 68 -3.07 -5.07 0.82
C PHE A 68 -2.98 -6.45 1.47
N THR A 69 -2.93 -7.49 0.66
CA THR A 69 -2.76 -8.88 1.16
C THR A 69 -1.66 -9.57 0.38
N VAL A 70 -0.68 -10.12 1.09
CA VAL A 70 0.39 -10.95 0.55
C VAL A 70 0.05 -12.42 0.75
N LYS A 71 -0.14 -13.16 -0.34
CA LYS A 71 -0.64 -14.53 -0.29
C LYS A 71 0.05 -15.44 -1.30
N SER A 72 0.19 -16.70 -0.93
CA SER A 72 0.55 -17.80 -1.83
C SER A 72 -0.59 -18.81 -1.91
N LYS A 73 -0.42 -19.88 -2.70
CA LYS A 73 -1.36 -21.01 -2.71
C LYS A 73 -1.53 -21.60 -1.30
N SER A 74 -0.45 -21.67 -0.53
CA SER A 74 -0.41 -22.39 0.74
C SER A 74 -0.77 -21.57 1.97
N HIS A 75 -0.48 -20.26 1.99
CA HIS A 75 -0.74 -19.44 3.18
C HIS A 75 -0.94 -17.95 2.86
N THR A 76 -1.65 -17.26 3.75
CA THR A 76 -1.74 -15.79 3.82
C THR A 76 -0.67 -15.24 4.76
N TYR A 77 0.33 -14.56 4.21
CA TYR A 77 1.51 -14.15 4.96
C TYR A 77 1.30 -12.86 5.75
N LEU A 78 0.70 -11.86 5.11
CA LEU A 78 0.59 -10.53 5.67
C LEU A 78 -0.63 -9.80 5.11
N ASN A 79 -1.45 -9.23 5.99
CA ASN A 79 -2.51 -8.31 5.62
C ASN A 79 -2.16 -6.93 6.17
N ILE A 80 -2.24 -5.92 5.32
CA ILE A 80 -1.96 -4.53 5.67
C ILE A 80 -3.19 -3.70 5.40
N GLN A 81 -3.59 -2.94 6.41
CA GLN A 81 -4.53 -1.86 6.28
C GLN A 81 -3.78 -0.55 6.40
N THR A 82 -4.02 0.38 5.50
CA THR A 82 -3.38 1.70 5.56
C THR A 82 -4.37 2.82 5.27
N TYR A 83 -4.09 4.00 5.83
CA TYR A 83 -4.85 5.20 5.51
C TYR A 83 -4.39 5.79 4.19
N ALA A 84 -5.34 6.26 3.41
CA ALA A 84 -5.05 7.01 2.20
C ALA A 84 -4.48 8.39 2.56
N VAL A 85 -3.55 8.88 1.75
CA VAL A 85 -3.02 10.25 1.90
C VAL A 85 -4.09 11.26 1.49
N ASP A 86 -4.52 12.11 2.42
CA ASP A 86 -5.57 13.12 2.20
C ASP A 86 -5.11 14.56 2.46
N TRP A 87 -4.24 14.79 3.45
CA TRP A 87 -3.77 16.12 3.85
C TRP A 87 -3.08 16.92 2.74
N VAL A 88 -2.54 16.28 1.70
CA VAL A 88 -1.90 16.98 0.58
C VAL A 88 -2.90 17.87 -0.16
N LYS A 89 -4.18 17.49 -0.20
CA LYS A 89 -5.26 18.30 -0.75
C LYS A 89 -5.34 19.64 -0.01
N ASP A 90 -5.35 19.61 1.31
CA ASP A 90 -5.49 20.80 2.16
C ASP A 90 -4.30 21.75 1.96
N HIS A 91 -3.07 21.24 1.87
CA HIS A 91 -1.90 22.07 1.60
C HIS A 91 -1.95 22.71 0.20
N VAL A 92 -2.47 22.00 -0.81
CA VAL A 92 -2.68 22.55 -2.16
C VAL A 92 -3.76 23.63 -2.14
N GLU A 93 -4.82 23.43 -1.36
CA GLU A 93 -5.91 24.39 -1.17
C GLU A 93 -5.45 25.65 -0.45
N THR A 94 -4.78 25.53 0.70
CA THR A 94 -4.17 26.65 1.42
C THR A 94 -3.25 27.45 0.51
N ARG A 95 -2.39 26.78 -0.26
CA ARG A 95 -1.51 27.43 -1.24
C ARG A 95 -2.29 28.16 -2.34
N ARG A 96 -3.39 27.58 -2.82
CA ARG A 96 -4.29 28.22 -3.81
C ARG A 96 -4.94 29.46 -3.22
N ASN A 97 -5.46 29.39 -2.00
CA ASN A 97 -6.13 30.50 -1.31
C ASN A 97 -5.15 31.65 -1.02
N MET A 98 -3.95 31.35 -0.51
CA MET A 98 -2.88 32.34 -0.32
C MET A 98 -2.45 33.02 -1.62
N ARG A 99 -2.44 32.30 -2.75
CA ARG A 99 -2.19 32.89 -4.07
C ARG A 99 -3.33 33.79 -4.52
N ARG A 100 -4.57 33.36 -4.32
CA ARG A 100 -5.78 34.13 -4.65
C ARG A 100 -5.84 35.42 -3.84
N ALA A 101 -5.72 35.36 -2.51
CA ALA A 101 -5.71 36.52 -1.62
C ALA A 101 -4.64 37.55 -2.04
N ARG A 102 -3.41 37.10 -2.36
CA ARG A 102 -2.34 37.98 -2.84
C ARG A 102 -2.67 38.67 -4.17
N ARG A 103 -3.48 38.08 -5.05
CA ARG A 103 -3.90 38.72 -6.31
C ARG A 103 -5.02 39.73 -6.10
N PHE A 104 -5.87 39.51 -5.09
CA PHE A 104 -6.97 40.43 -4.76
C PHE A 104 -6.52 41.67 -3.98
N ARG A 105 -5.39 41.61 -3.26
CA ARG A 105 -4.79 42.80 -2.65
C ARG A 105 -4.35 43.77 -3.74
N LYS A 106 -4.83 45.02 -3.69
CA LYS A 106 -4.39 46.10 -4.59
C LYS A 106 -2.94 46.46 -4.29
N THR A 107 -2.00 45.73 -4.88
CA THR A 107 -0.57 46.09 -4.90
C THR A 107 -0.28 46.79 -6.21
N PRO A 108 0.11 48.09 -6.21
CA PRO A 108 0.50 48.79 -7.43
C PRO A 108 1.60 48.03 -8.19
N CYS A 109 1.51 48.00 -9.52
CA CYS A 109 2.59 47.61 -10.44
C CYS A 109 2.98 46.11 -10.54
N ARG A 110 2.16 45.15 -10.09
CA ARG A 110 2.52 43.73 -10.25
C ARG A 110 2.16 43.16 -11.61
N GLN A 111 3.15 42.91 -12.47
CA GLN A 111 2.95 42.21 -13.74
C GLN A 111 2.34 40.81 -13.57
N ASN A 112 1.43 40.44 -14.47
CA ASN A 112 0.83 39.11 -14.53
C ASN A 112 1.88 38.05 -14.87
N ARG A 113 2.12 37.10 -13.96
CA ARG A 113 3.00 35.97 -14.24
C ARG A 113 2.29 34.98 -15.17
N ARG A 114 2.93 34.60 -16.29
CA ARG A 114 2.44 33.54 -17.19
C ARG A 114 2.19 32.26 -16.40
N ASN A 115 1.07 31.58 -16.66
CA ASN A 115 0.74 30.33 -16.00
C ASN A 115 1.58 29.19 -16.61
N ARG A 116 2.73 28.90 -15.98
CA ARG A 116 3.73 27.91 -16.42
C ARG A 116 3.20 26.46 -16.55
N LEU A 117 1.97 26.20 -16.10
CA LEU A 117 1.34 24.88 -16.08
C LEU A 117 0.15 24.74 -17.05
N VAL A 118 -0.18 25.78 -17.81
CA VAL A 118 -1.20 25.68 -18.88
C VAL A 118 -0.74 24.63 -19.89
N ASN A 119 -1.66 23.75 -20.31
CA ASN A 119 -1.47 22.72 -21.33
C ASN A 119 -0.44 21.62 -21.03
N LYS A 120 0.02 21.46 -19.77
CA LYS A 120 0.86 20.32 -19.38
C LYS A 120 0.03 19.24 -18.71
N GLN A 121 -0.08 18.07 -19.33
CA GLN A 121 -0.70 16.89 -18.72
C GLN A 121 0.19 16.40 -17.56
N LYS A 122 -0.28 16.55 -16.32
CA LYS A 122 0.41 16.11 -15.11
C LYS A 122 -0.58 15.61 -14.09
N LEU A 123 -0.19 14.60 -13.30
CA LEU A 123 -0.97 14.19 -12.15
C LEU A 123 -1.03 15.33 -11.12
N PRO A 124 -2.24 15.68 -10.63
CA PRO A 124 -2.38 16.63 -9.53
C PRO A 124 -1.54 16.21 -8.33
N PRO A 125 -0.89 17.13 -7.60
CA PRO A 125 -0.01 16.76 -6.49
C PRO A 125 -0.68 15.89 -5.42
N SER A 126 -1.95 16.14 -5.10
CA SER A 126 -2.74 15.33 -4.16
C SER A 126 -2.95 13.91 -4.67
N THR A 127 -3.36 13.76 -5.93
CA THR A 127 -3.53 12.46 -6.60
C THR A 127 -2.21 11.69 -6.69
N LYS A 128 -1.13 12.37 -7.10
CA LYS A 128 0.20 11.76 -7.18
C LYS A 128 0.66 11.23 -5.83
N ALA A 129 0.47 11.99 -4.75
CA ALA A 129 0.85 11.56 -3.40
C ALA A 129 0.10 10.29 -2.96
N ARG A 130 -1.19 10.16 -3.29
CA ARG A 130 -2.00 8.96 -3.00
C ARG A 130 -1.46 7.72 -3.72
N TRP A 131 -1.18 7.83 -5.01
CA TRP A 131 -0.64 6.70 -5.77
C TRP A 131 0.80 6.35 -5.39
N GLN A 132 1.62 7.36 -5.13
CA GLN A 132 2.99 7.14 -4.64
C GLN A 132 3.00 6.41 -3.30
N TRP A 133 2.02 6.66 -2.42
CA TRP A 133 1.89 5.93 -1.17
C TRP A 133 1.67 4.43 -1.38
N LYS A 134 0.73 4.07 -2.25
CA LYS A 134 0.49 2.67 -2.64
C LYS A 134 1.73 2.01 -3.23
N LEU A 135 2.41 2.72 -4.13
CA LEU A 135 3.64 2.23 -4.77
C LEU A 135 4.74 2.00 -3.74
N ARG A 136 4.87 2.87 -2.74
CA ARG A 136 5.84 2.71 -1.64
C ARG A 136 5.55 1.48 -0.79
N ILE A 137 4.28 1.13 -0.57
CA ILE A 137 3.89 -0.10 0.12
C ILE A 137 4.26 -1.30 -0.74
N CYS A 138 3.90 -1.30 -2.03
CA CYS A 138 4.24 -2.39 -2.96
C CYS A 138 5.75 -2.63 -3.03
N LYS A 139 6.55 -1.57 -3.24
CA LYS A 139 8.02 -1.63 -3.23
C LYS A 139 8.61 -2.06 -1.89
N TRP A 140 7.92 -1.80 -0.78
CA TRP A 140 8.36 -2.27 0.53
C TRP A 140 8.10 -3.76 0.72
N LEU A 141 6.94 -4.25 0.25
CA LEU A 141 6.61 -5.67 0.27
C LEU A 141 7.60 -6.50 -0.56
N THR A 142 8.07 -5.99 -1.70
CA THR A 142 9.06 -6.69 -2.55
C THR A 142 10.44 -6.81 -1.91
N LEU A 143 10.72 -6.04 -0.85
CA LEU A 143 11.96 -6.17 -0.08
C LEU A 143 11.88 -7.26 1.00
N MET A 144 10.70 -7.86 1.21
CA MET A 144 10.44 -8.85 2.26
C MET A 144 9.95 -10.18 1.67
N PHE A 145 9.22 -10.14 0.55
CA PHE A 145 8.61 -11.30 -0.07
C PHE A 145 9.03 -11.41 -1.54
N PRO A 146 9.27 -12.64 -2.06
CA PRO A 146 9.52 -12.88 -3.48
C PRO A 146 8.21 -12.75 -4.27
N ILE A 147 7.76 -11.51 -4.48
CA ILE A 147 6.48 -11.22 -5.14
C ILE A 147 6.60 -11.50 -6.63
N SER A 148 5.69 -12.33 -7.13
CA SER A 148 5.58 -12.68 -8.55
C SER A 148 4.57 -11.82 -9.29
N THR A 149 3.47 -11.44 -8.64
CA THR A 149 2.33 -10.77 -9.28
C THR A 149 1.66 -9.78 -8.33
N PHE A 150 1.24 -8.63 -8.85
CA PHE A 150 0.29 -7.72 -8.22
C PHE A 150 -1.09 -7.90 -8.86
N VAL A 151 -2.13 -8.04 -8.04
CA VAL A 151 -3.53 -8.10 -8.49
C VAL A 151 -4.23 -6.88 -7.94
N VAL A 152 -4.64 -5.95 -8.80
CA VAL A 152 -5.21 -4.66 -8.38
C VAL A 152 -6.68 -4.57 -8.78
N GLU A 153 -7.53 -4.09 -7.88
CA GLU A 153 -8.90 -3.71 -8.27
C GLU A 153 -8.87 -2.49 -9.21
N ASP A 154 -9.49 -2.63 -10.38
CA ASP A 154 -9.63 -1.54 -11.35
C ASP A 154 -10.85 -0.68 -11.00
N ILE A 155 -10.56 0.56 -10.60
CA ILE A 155 -11.58 1.54 -10.26
C ILE A 155 -12.02 2.26 -11.54
N LYS A 156 -13.32 2.22 -11.80
CA LYS A 156 -13.97 3.00 -12.87
C LYS A 156 -15.01 3.92 -12.25
N ALA A 157 -15.00 5.21 -12.59
CA ALA A 157 -16.11 6.08 -12.21
C ALA A 157 -17.36 5.68 -12.99
N LYS A 158 -18.51 5.85 -12.33
CA LYS A 158 -19.80 5.74 -12.99
C LYS A 158 -19.96 6.90 -13.98
N THR A 159 -20.16 6.56 -15.24
CA THR A 159 -20.55 7.50 -16.29
C THR A 159 -22.07 7.54 -16.43
N TRP A 160 -22.61 8.68 -16.85
CA TRP A 160 -24.04 8.87 -17.09
C TRP A 160 -24.26 9.35 -18.52
N LYS A 161 -25.30 8.83 -19.19
CA LYS A 161 -25.68 9.25 -20.54
C LYS A 161 -26.05 10.74 -20.52
N GLY A 162 -25.50 11.52 -21.45
CA GLY A 162 -25.73 12.97 -21.56
C GLY A 162 -24.95 13.87 -20.58
N ALA A 163 -24.28 13.30 -19.57
CA ALA A 163 -23.56 14.09 -18.57
C ALA A 163 -22.09 14.35 -18.95
N LEU A 164 -21.87 15.08 -20.04
CA LEU A 164 -20.53 15.36 -20.58
C LEU A 164 -19.56 15.95 -19.54
N LYS A 165 -20.02 16.91 -18.72
CA LYS A 165 -19.20 17.51 -17.65
C LYS A 165 -18.84 16.52 -16.55
N TRP A 166 -19.78 15.67 -16.14
CA TRP A 166 -19.57 14.66 -15.09
C TRP A 166 -18.63 13.55 -15.56
N ASN A 167 -18.82 13.07 -16.78
CA ASN A 167 -18.02 11.98 -17.34
C ASN A 167 -16.54 12.35 -17.55
N VAL A 168 -16.20 13.64 -17.45
CA VAL A 168 -14.82 14.16 -17.48
C VAL A 168 -14.27 14.37 -16.06
N MET A 169 -15.14 14.44 -15.05
CA MET A 169 -14.79 14.58 -13.64
C MET A 169 -14.56 13.22 -12.98
N PHE A 170 -13.36 12.67 -13.21
CA PHE A 170 -12.96 11.41 -12.62
C PHE A 170 -12.55 11.52 -11.16
N SER A 171 -12.73 10.43 -10.41
CA SER A 171 -12.26 10.37 -9.03
C SER A 171 -10.73 10.51 -8.98
N PRO A 172 -10.14 11.02 -7.89
CA PRO A 172 -8.68 11.02 -7.72
C PRO A 172 -8.03 9.62 -7.82
N LEU A 173 -8.81 8.56 -7.62
CA LEU A 173 -8.38 7.17 -7.76
C LEU A 173 -8.53 6.61 -9.18
N GLU A 174 -9.08 7.38 -10.11
CA GLU A 174 -9.10 7.01 -11.52
C GLU A 174 -8.08 7.84 -12.29
N VAL A 175 -7.94 9.11 -11.90
CA VAL A 175 -6.83 9.95 -12.32
C VAL A 175 -5.52 9.34 -11.80
N GLY A 176 -4.65 8.86 -12.69
CA GLY A 176 -3.33 8.33 -12.34
C GLY A 176 -3.23 6.84 -12.06
N LYS A 177 -4.33 6.07 -12.17
CA LYS A 177 -4.26 4.60 -12.09
C LYS A 177 -3.32 4.00 -13.14
N GLN A 178 -3.34 4.55 -14.37
CA GLN A 178 -2.47 4.11 -15.46
C GLN A 178 -0.99 4.34 -15.15
N TRP A 179 -0.66 5.48 -14.52
CA TRP A 179 0.70 5.71 -14.04
C TRP A 179 1.08 4.66 -12.99
N PHE A 180 0.23 4.41 -12.00
CA PHE A 180 0.49 3.38 -11.00
C PHE A 180 0.67 1.98 -11.61
N TYR A 181 -0.17 1.60 -12.58
CA TYR A 181 -0.06 0.33 -13.30
C TYR A 181 1.26 0.22 -14.07
N SER A 182 1.70 1.30 -14.74
CA SER A 182 2.99 1.34 -15.43
C SER A 182 4.17 1.15 -14.47
N GLU A 183 4.10 1.69 -13.25
CA GLU A 183 5.13 1.51 -12.23
C GLU A 183 5.14 0.09 -11.65
N LEU A 184 3.96 -0.52 -11.45
CA LEU A 184 3.87 -1.91 -10.97
C LEU A 184 4.40 -2.92 -12.00
N ARG A 185 4.10 -2.72 -13.29
CA ARG A 185 4.60 -3.59 -14.37
C ARG A 185 6.13 -3.62 -14.47
N GLN A 186 6.81 -2.56 -14.05
CA GLN A 186 8.27 -2.53 -13.98
C GLN A 186 8.83 -3.39 -12.83
N ILE A 187 8.00 -3.76 -11.86
CA ILE A 187 8.42 -4.50 -10.66
C ILE A 187 8.08 -5.98 -10.80
N ALA A 188 6.84 -6.30 -11.17
CA ALA A 188 6.35 -7.66 -11.30
C ALA A 188 5.16 -7.72 -12.27
N LYS A 189 4.66 -8.94 -12.55
CA LYS A 189 3.45 -9.11 -13.36
C LYS A 189 2.27 -8.36 -12.72
N LEU A 190 1.46 -7.69 -13.53
CA LEU A 190 0.28 -6.96 -13.07
C LEU A 190 -0.97 -7.56 -13.70
N GLU A 191 -1.91 -7.95 -12.84
CA GLU A 191 -3.27 -8.32 -13.19
C GLU A 191 -4.25 -7.30 -12.62
N THR A 192 -5.35 -7.05 -13.33
CA THR A 192 -6.41 -6.15 -12.88
C THR A 192 -7.75 -6.86 -12.88
N ARG A 193 -8.57 -6.60 -11.87
CA ARG A 193 -9.92 -7.18 -11.76
C ARG A 193 -10.94 -6.09 -11.52
N ALA A 194 -12.12 -6.23 -12.10
CA ALA A 194 -13.20 -5.27 -11.86
C ALA A 194 -13.82 -5.50 -10.48
N GLY A 195 -14.30 -4.44 -9.82
CA GLY A 195 -14.96 -4.57 -8.52
C GLY A 195 -16.18 -5.49 -8.51
N SER A 196 -16.87 -5.63 -9.66
CA SER A 196 -17.96 -6.60 -9.82
C SER A 196 -17.47 -8.05 -9.77
N GLU A 197 -16.30 -8.34 -10.33
CA GLU A 197 -15.69 -9.68 -10.30
C GLU A 197 -15.27 -10.00 -8.87
N THR A 198 -14.58 -9.08 -8.19
CA THR A 198 -14.20 -9.22 -6.77
C THR A 198 -15.43 -9.46 -5.89
N TYR A 199 -16.54 -8.76 -6.16
CA TYR A 199 -17.79 -8.97 -5.45
C TYR A 199 -18.32 -10.40 -5.62
N THR A 200 -18.37 -10.90 -6.86
CA THR A 200 -18.85 -12.26 -7.18
C THR A 200 -17.98 -13.31 -6.53
N GLU A 201 -16.66 -13.21 -6.67
CA GLU A 201 -15.69 -14.13 -6.04
C GLU A 201 -15.86 -14.16 -4.52
N ARG A 202 -16.08 -12.99 -3.90
CA ARG A 202 -16.35 -12.88 -2.48
C ARG A 202 -17.65 -13.59 -2.08
N GLN A 203 -18.70 -13.56 -2.92
CA GLN A 203 -19.94 -14.29 -2.66
C GLN A 203 -19.76 -15.80 -2.79
N ILE A 204 -19.05 -16.27 -3.82
CA ILE A 204 -18.72 -17.69 -4.02
C ILE A 204 -17.98 -18.25 -2.80
N LEU A 205 -17.04 -17.49 -2.26
CA LEU A 205 -16.25 -17.87 -1.08
C LEU A 205 -17.00 -17.69 0.25
N GLY A 206 -18.25 -17.19 0.24
CA GLY A 206 -19.04 -16.97 1.45
C GLY A 206 -18.50 -15.88 2.39
N LEU A 207 -17.62 -15.01 1.90
CA LEU A 207 -16.95 -14.00 2.73
C LEU A 207 -17.81 -12.74 2.91
N LYS A 208 -18.16 -12.42 4.16
CA LYS A 208 -18.94 -11.23 4.49
C LYS A 208 -18.04 -10.02 4.66
N LYS A 209 -18.36 -8.93 3.97
CA LYS A 209 -17.71 -7.62 4.16
C LYS A 209 -18.40 -6.89 5.30
N SER A 210 -17.63 -6.38 6.27
CA SER A 210 -18.19 -5.62 7.39
C SER A 210 -18.92 -4.37 6.90
N LYS A 211 -20.09 -4.10 7.50
CA LYS A 211 -20.81 -2.82 7.27
C LYS A 211 -20.08 -1.65 7.93
N ASN A 212 -19.29 -1.89 8.97
CA ASN A 212 -18.54 -0.86 9.67
C ASN A 212 -17.20 -0.58 8.96
N LYS A 213 -17.21 0.41 8.07
CA LYS A 213 -16.04 0.82 7.27
C LYS A 213 -14.94 1.55 8.06
N LEU A 214 -15.06 1.68 9.38
CA LEU A 214 -14.03 2.30 10.22
C LEU A 214 -13.38 1.29 11.19
N SER A 215 -13.92 0.08 11.30
CA SER A 215 -13.36 -0.94 12.17
C SER A 215 -12.03 -1.45 11.63
N ASN A 216 -11.00 -1.52 12.48
CA ASN A 216 -9.71 -2.12 12.16
C ASN A 216 -9.80 -3.66 12.18
N LYS A 217 -10.66 -4.22 11.34
CA LYS A 217 -10.87 -5.67 11.20
C LYS A 217 -10.62 -6.11 9.77
N PHE A 218 -10.17 -7.35 9.61
CA PHE A 218 -9.81 -7.92 8.31
C PHE A 218 -10.97 -7.86 7.31
N ASP A 219 -12.17 -8.20 7.78
CA ASP A 219 -13.42 -8.21 7.01
C ASP A 219 -13.88 -6.81 6.55
N ALA A 220 -13.37 -5.74 7.15
CA ALA A 220 -13.70 -4.36 6.76
C ALA A 220 -12.81 -3.85 5.61
N HIS A 221 -11.53 -4.23 5.60
CA HIS A 221 -10.51 -3.55 4.81
C HIS A 221 -9.56 -4.44 4.01
N CYS A 222 -9.45 -5.73 4.33
CA CYS A 222 -8.53 -6.65 3.65
C CYS A 222 -9.22 -7.87 3.03
N VAL A 223 -10.53 -8.03 3.21
CA VAL A 223 -11.27 -9.13 2.57
C VAL A 223 -11.17 -9.06 1.05
N ASP A 224 -11.34 -7.87 0.46
CA ASP A 224 -11.29 -7.72 -1.00
C ASP A 224 -9.86 -7.87 -1.52
N SER A 225 -8.86 -7.31 -0.83
CA SER A 225 -7.45 -7.56 -1.19
C SER A 225 -7.06 -9.04 -1.08
N TRP A 226 -7.61 -9.76 -0.10
CA TRP A 226 -7.39 -11.19 0.02
C TRP A 226 -8.06 -11.97 -1.10
N VAL A 227 -9.30 -11.63 -1.47
CA VAL A 227 -10.02 -12.26 -2.60
C VAL A 227 -9.24 -12.04 -3.90
N LEU A 228 -8.75 -10.83 -4.16
CA LEU A 228 -7.91 -10.54 -5.33
C LEU A 228 -6.65 -11.41 -5.38
N ALA A 229 -5.94 -11.53 -4.26
CA ALA A 229 -4.74 -12.36 -4.19
C ALA A 229 -5.10 -13.85 -4.34
N ASN A 230 -6.17 -14.31 -3.69
CA ASN A 230 -6.64 -15.69 -3.72
C ASN A 230 -7.12 -16.10 -5.12
N TRP A 231 -7.75 -15.21 -5.87
CA TRP A 231 -8.13 -15.48 -7.25
C TRP A 231 -6.94 -15.89 -8.11
N TYR A 232 -5.77 -15.26 -7.92
CA TYR A 232 -4.58 -15.58 -8.71
C TYR A 232 -3.84 -16.85 -8.26
N VAL A 233 -3.62 -17.02 -6.95
CA VAL A 233 -2.82 -18.15 -6.44
C VAL A 233 -3.62 -19.35 -5.95
N GLY A 234 -4.93 -19.17 -5.73
CA GLY A 234 -5.85 -20.20 -5.25
C GLY A 234 -5.52 -20.80 -3.88
N GLY A 235 -6.05 -22.00 -3.64
CA GLY A 235 -5.66 -22.86 -2.52
C GLY A 235 -6.43 -22.69 -1.21
N HIS A 236 -7.26 -21.66 -1.06
CA HIS A 236 -8.03 -21.42 0.17
C HIS A 236 -9.48 -21.03 -0.15
N ALA A 237 -10.44 -21.64 0.55
CA ALA A 237 -11.84 -21.20 0.59
C ALA A 237 -12.04 -20.08 1.62
N THR A 238 -11.31 -20.15 2.75
CA THR A 238 -11.35 -19.18 3.84
C THR A 238 -9.93 -18.68 4.17
N PRO A 239 -9.76 -17.42 4.61
CA PRO A 239 -8.47 -16.91 5.06
C PRO A 239 -7.92 -17.72 6.24
N ASP A 240 -6.72 -18.29 6.07
CA ASP A 240 -5.95 -18.99 7.12
C ASP A 240 -5.32 -18.02 8.14
N ASN A 241 -5.16 -16.75 7.77
CA ASN A 241 -4.62 -15.71 8.63
C ASN A 241 -5.34 -14.36 8.39
N THR A 242 -5.96 -13.85 9.44
CA THR A 242 -6.72 -12.59 9.45
C THR A 242 -6.02 -11.47 10.25
N LEU A 243 -4.81 -11.71 10.76
CA LEU A 243 -4.06 -10.69 11.48
C LEU A 243 -3.73 -9.52 10.57
N LEU A 244 -3.91 -8.30 11.09
CA LEU A 244 -3.72 -7.04 10.37
C LEU A 244 -2.53 -6.26 10.91
N VAL A 245 -1.77 -5.66 9.99
CA VAL A 245 -0.81 -4.60 10.28
C VAL A 245 -1.38 -3.29 9.81
N GLU A 246 -1.60 -2.36 10.74
CA GLU A 246 -2.06 -1.00 10.41
C GLU A 246 -0.86 -0.08 10.13
N ILE A 247 -0.88 0.61 8.98
CA ILE A 247 0.16 1.56 8.58
C ILE A 247 -0.44 2.93 8.33
N VAL A 248 -0.01 3.92 9.12
CA VAL A 248 -0.41 5.31 8.99
C VAL A 248 0.68 6.09 8.25
N PRO A 249 0.38 6.73 7.11
CA PRO A 249 1.35 7.59 6.46
C PRO A 249 1.52 8.87 7.29
N LYS A 250 2.77 9.21 7.63
CA LYS A 250 3.06 10.40 8.44
C LYS A 250 2.89 11.68 7.62
N ARG A 251 2.23 12.67 8.24
CA ARG A 251 2.26 14.06 7.78
C ARG A 251 3.61 14.66 8.16
N ALA A 252 4.29 15.30 7.22
CA ALA A 252 5.44 16.13 7.56
C ALA A 252 4.91 17.34 8.34
N SER A 253 5.15 17.38 9.65
CA SER A 253 4.97 18.59 10.44
C SER A 253 6.09 19.54 10.10
N SER A 254 5.77 20.77 9.71
CA SER A 254 6.74 21.86 9.68
C SER A 254 7.03 22.26 11.13
N SER A 255 7.96 21.57 11.79
CA SER A 255 8.65 22.16 12.93
C SER A 255 9.63 23.18 12.36
N SER A 256 9.40 24.45 12.67
CA SER A 256 10.38 25.51 12.46
C SER A 256 11.58 25.26 13.36
N THR A 257 12.58 24.56 12.85
CA THR A 257 13.91 24.53 13.45
C THR A 257 14.95 24.63 12.34
N SER A 258 15.66 25.75 12.37
CA SER A 258 16.87 26.00 11.63
C SER A 258 17.99 25.08 12.15
N SER A 259 18.33 24.05 11.40
CA SER A 259 19.70 23.52 11.33
C SER A 259 19.79 22.40 10.28
N THR A 260 20.89 22.45 9.55
CA THR A 260 21.30 21.50 8.50
C THR A 260 21.55 20.12 9.10
N THR A 261 20.67 19.14 8.88
CA THR A 261 21.04 17.72 9.02
C THR A 261 20.14 16.83 8.18
N THR A 262 20.77 15.85 7.54
CA THR A 262 20.22 14.75 6.74
C THR A 262 18.96 14.14 7.37
N SER A 263 17.86 14.14 6.61
CA SER A 263 16.56 13.64 7.04
C SER A 263 16.52 12.11 7.07
N SER A 264 16.77 11.53 8.24
CA SER A 264 16.39 10.14 8.54
C SER A 264 14.91 10.11 8.95
N TRP A 265 14.11 9.29 8.24
CA TRP A 265 12.67 9.19 8.48
C TRP A 265 12.39 8.08 9.51
N THR A 266 11.96 8.44 10.71
CA THR A 266 11.51 7.49 11.74
C THR A 266 10.03 7.13 11.56
N TYR A 267 9.74 5.83 11.52
CA TYR A 267 8.38 5.26 11.45
C TYR A 267 7.88 4.99 12.88
N GLN A 268 6.59 5.16 13.13
CA GLN A 268 5.94 4.64 14.34
C GLN A 268 4.91 3.62 13.87
N THR A 269 5.28 2.35 13.97
CA THR A 269 4.34 1.24 13.92
C THR A 269 3.70 1.14 15.29
N SER A 270 2.43 1.53 15.42
CA SER A 270 1.63 1.12 16.58
C SER A 270 1.23 -0.34 16.37
N LEU A 271 2.18 -1.26 16.55
CA LEU A 271 1.82 -2.64 16.84
C LEU A 271 1.41 -2.66 18.31
N ARG A 272 0.10 -2.69 18.60
CA ARG A 272 -0.38 -3.21 19.88
C ARG A 272 -0.08 -4.71 19.84
N TRP A 273 1.09 -5.07 20.35
CA TRP A 273 1.32 -6.41 20.84
C TRP A 273 0.67 -6.42 22.21
N ASP A 274 -0.53 -6.99 22.33
CA ASP A 274 -1.02 -7.39 23.64
C ASP A 274 0.05 -8.31 24.24
N ASN A 275 0.49 -7.96 25.44
CA ASN A 275 1.60 -8.56 26.19
C ASN A 275 1.39 -10.07 26.39
N GLN A 276 1.71 -10.88 25.40
CA GLN A 276 2.11 -12.27 25.60
C GLN A 276 3.63 -12.33 25.49
N CYS A 277 4.21 -12.46 26.69
CA CYS A 277 5.62 -12.55 27.00
C CYS A 277 6.45 -13.27 25.92
N TRP A 278 7.43 -12.56 25.37
CA TRP A 278 8.56 -13.16 24.68
C TRP A 278 9.82 -12.94 25.53
N PHE A 279 10.07 -13.90 26.41
CA PHE A 279 11.40 -14.35 26.82
C PHE A 279 11.39 -15.88 26.65
#